data_AF-A0A928MQR6-F1
#
_entry.id   AF-A0A928MQR6-F1
#
_cell.length_a   1.000
_cell.length_b   1.000
_cell.length_c   1.000
_cell.angle_alpha   90.00
_cell.angle_beta   90.00
_cell.angle_gamma   90.00
#
_symmetry.space_group_name_H-M   'P 1'
#
loop_
_entity.id
_entity.type
_entity.pdbx_description
1 polymer ?
#
loop_
_entity_poly.entity_id
_entity_poly.type
_entity_poly.pdbx_seq_one_letter_code
_entity_poly.pdbx_strand_id
1 'polypeptide(L)'
;MTPGAYTLWNPAAGRYLSVRGRNLVLASAPLPWMFKQSGRNGFHIYANETDLLLDIDNANVAVGTTVKIWDYTGYDVQIWTVGQNSNGTYSLLYAGNPRYCLGFRGSRAILELRDPKNPMQEWKFAATGQPYDYLSITSINHRVELQLPSHVSRLISRNELVLWANRLETAYSSFYELTGYLPFSDIVVEAYKSSSRPNRVGWVIPGQNIIHIDRSFLVPELTKMHQRDNDWNFCALHEMGHLFDFGMPWNFEPEMMTDLKLAYVLEKHGAAASPSEFSAGTFFVGADIAQAYGRLASDFSVQYNIFGCVKRFLDIKDFIGWDPFRQTFHTLYHQVAAYASASGRVKLEAFIQLLSHYSGRNLTDYFSPGEWNAILRRVTR
;
A
#
# COMPACT_ATOMS: atom_id res chain seq x y z
N MET A 1 0.82 -29.01 4.43
CA MET A 1 0.35 -28.13 3.34
C MET A 1 1.09 -26.81 3.46
N THR A 2 1.55 -26.23 2.36
CA THR A 2 2.27 -24.95 2.35
C THR A 2 1.29 -23.77 2.28
N PRO A 3 1.64 -22.58 2.79
CA PRO A 3 0.90 -21.36 2.47
C PRO A 3 0.80 -21.17 0.94
N GLY A 4 -0.32 -20.64 0.46
CA GLY A 4 -0.56 -20.50 -0.98
C GLY A 4 -2.05 -20.42 -1.34
N ALA A 5 -2.33 -20.27 -2.62
CA ALA A 5 -3.69 -20.26 -3.16
C ALA A 5 -4.08 -21.65 -3.68
N TYR A 6 -5.27 -22.10 -3.29
CA TYR A 6 -5.80 -23.42 -3.61
C TYR A 6 -7.28 -23.34 -3.98
N THR A 7 -7.70 -24.11 -4.97
CA THR A 7 -9.13 -24.45 -5.13
C THR A 7 -9.45 -25.65 -4.26
N LEU A 8 -10.65 -25.66 -3.68
CA LEU A 8 -11.15 -26.73 -2.82
C LEU A 8 -12.34 -27.39 -3.52
N TRP A 9 -12.16 -28.62 -3.98
CA TRP A 9 -13.19 -29.40 -4.64
C TRP A 9 -13.78 -30.43 -3.68
N ASN A 10 -15.10 -30.45 -3.50
CA ASN A 10 -15.77 -31.53 -2.78
C ASN A 10 -16.09 -32.69 -3.75
N PRO A 11 -15.48 -33.88 -3.59
CA PRO A 11 -15.66 -34.98 -4.53
C PRO A 11 -17.10 -35.51 -4.61
N ALA A 12 -17.84 -35.54 -3.50
CA ALA A 12 -19.22 -36.05 -3.48
C ALA A 12 -20.21 -35.09 -4.14
N ALA A 13 -20.02 -33.79 -3.97
CA ALA A 13 -20.88 -32.79 -4.57
C ALA A 13 -20.55 -32.52 -6.05
N GLY A 14 -19.34 -32.88 -6.50
CA GLY A 14 -18.85 -32.51 -7.82
C GLY A 14 -18.78 -31.01 -8.02
N ARG A 15 -18.39 -30.25 -6.97
CA ARG A 15 -18.40 -28.79 -6.94
C ARG A 15 -17.28 -28.21 -6.08
N TYR A 16 -16.92 -26.96 -6.35
CA TYR A 16 -15.92 -26.20 -5.59
C TYR A 16 -16.55 -25.45 -4.41
N LEU A 17 -15.80 -25.34 -3.32
CA LEU A 17 -16.08 -24.37 -2.26
C LEU A 17 -15.99 -22.96 -2.84
N SER A 18 -17.05 -22.19 -2.70
CA SER A 18 -17.17 -20.84 -3.20
C SER A 18 -17.99 -19.99 -2.23
N VAL A 19 -18.27 -18.74 -2.59
CA VAL A 19 -18.98 -17.78 -1.75
C VAL A 19 -20.13 -17.11 -2.51
N ARG A 20 -21.23 -16.84 -1.81
CA ARG A 20 -22.34 -16.00 -2.28
C ARG A 20 -22.68 -14.99 -1.18
N GLY A 21 -22.32 -13.73 -1.40
CA GLY A 21 -22.26 -12.75 -0.32
C GLY A 21 -21.27 -13.22 0.74
N ARG A 22 -21.69 -13.26 2.01
CA ARG A 22 -20.85 -13.77 3.13
C ARG A 22 -21.02 -15.27 3.40
N ASN A 23 -21.90 -15.96 2.68
CA ASN A 23 -22.17 -17.38 2.91
C ASN A 23 -21.28 -18.26 2.02
N LEU A 24 -20.84 -19.39 2.56
CA LEU A 24 -20.19 -20.44 1.78
C LEU A 24 -21.22 -21.22 0.98
N VAL A 25 -20.87 -21.55 -0.26
CA VAL A 25 -21.70 -22.35 -1.18
C VAL A 25 -20.83 -23.33 -1.96
N LEU A 26 -21.48 -24.28 -2.64
CA LEU A 26 -20.83 -25.17 -3.60
C LEU A 26 -21.19 -24.75 -5.02
N ALA A 27 -20.19 -24.42 -5.84
CA ALA A 27 -20.35 -23.88 -7.20
C ALA A 27 -19.59 -24.70 -8.26
N SER A 28 -19.98 -24.54 -9.53
CA SER A 28 -19.30 -25.20 -10.66
C SER A 28 -17.98 -24.53 -11.03
N ALA A 29 -17.86 -23.20 -10.86
CA ALA A 29 -16.64 -22.46 -11.13
C ALA A 29 -15.69 -22.52 -9.92
N PRO A 30 -14.37 -22.71 -10.13
CA PRO A 30 -13.38 -22.68 -9.06
C PRO A 30 -13.27 -21.27 -8.46
N LEU A 31 -13.16 -21.21 -7.13
CA LEU A 31 -12.74 -20.01 -6.40
C LEU A 31 -11.42 -20.34 -5.70
N PRO A 32 -10.34 -19.56 -5.92
CA PRO A 32 -9.13 -19.68 -5.13
C PRO A 32 -9.37 -19.33 -3.65
N TRP A 33 -8.73 -20.07 -2.76
CA TRP A 33 -8.71 -19.80 -1.33
C TRP A 33 -7.27 -19.61 -0.89
N MET A 34 -6.96 -18.48 -0.26
CA MET A 34 -5.61 -18.14 0.16
C MET A 34 -5.35 -18.62 1.58
N PHE A 35 -4.37 -19.48 1.75
CA PHE A 35 -3.90 -19.99 3.02
C PHE A 35 -2.70 -19.15 3.46
N LYS A 36 -2.88 -18.30 4.48
CA LYS A 36 -1.79 -17.54 5.11
C LYS A 36 -1.52 -18.11 6.50
N GLN A 37 -0.25 -18.20 6.90
CA GLN A 37 0.09 -18.61 8.25
C GLN A 37 -0.52 -17.62 9.25
N SER A 38 -1.21 -18.10 10.29
CA SER A 38 -1.88 -17.23 11.27
C SER A 38 -0.92 -16.63 12.32
N GLY A 39 0.37 -16.96 12.27
CA GLY A 39 1.31 -16.72 13.38
C GLY A 39 1.12 -17.67 14.56
N ARG A 40 0.12 -18.54 14.52
CA ARG A 40 -0.13 -19.67 15.44
C ARG A 40 -0.08 -20.99 14.66
N ASN A 41 -0.43 -22.10 15.31
CA ASN A 41 -0.56 -23.40 14.67
C ASN A 41 -1.82 -23.47 13.78
N GLY A 42 -1.73 -22.94 12.56
CA GLY A 42 -2.78 -23.01 11.55
C GLY A 42 -2.72 -21.90 10.51
N PHE A 43 -3.80 -21.78 9.75
CA PHE A 43 -3.96 -20.83 8.66
C PHE A 43 -5.15 -19.91 8.90
N HIS A 44 -4.99 -18.65 8.50
CA HIS A 44 -6.09 -17.82 8.06
C HIS A 44 -6.39 -18.16 6.60
N ILE A 45 -7.64 -18.53 6.32
CA ILE A 45 -8.08 -18.95 4.98
C ILE A 45 -9.00 -17.88 4.41
N TYR A 46 -8.56 -17.17 3.38
CA TYR A 46 -9.30 -16.07 2.75
C TYR A 46 -10.01 -16.53 1.47
N ALA A 47 -11.24 -16.07 1.25
CA ALA A 47 -11.88 -16.22 -0.05
C ALA A 47 -11.23 -15.27 -1.06
N ASN A 48 -10.92 -15.75 -2.28
CA ASN A 48 -10.19 -14.97 -3.31
C ASN A 48 -10.65 -13.52 -3.41
N GLU A 49 -9.70 -12.62 -3.65
CA GLU A 49 -9.94 -11.20 -3.88
C GLU A 49 -10.69 -10.47 -2.75
N THR A 50 -10.92 -11.09 -1.59
CA THR A 50 -11.50 -10.44 -0.40
C THR A 50 -10.50 -10.40 0.75
N ASP A 51 -10.78 -9.61 1.78
CA ASP A 51 -10.06 -9.65 3.07
C ASP A 51 -10.88 -10.43 4.13
N LEU A 52 -11.88 -11.20 3.68
CA LEU A 52 -12.77 -11.97 4.54
C LEU A 52 -12.24 -13.39 4.73
N LEU A 53 -12.25 -13.85 5.98
CA LEU A 53 -11.71 -15.13 6.42
C LEU A 53 -12.81 -16.16 6.64
N LEU A 54 -12.47 -17.43 6.44
CA LEU A 54 -13.28 -18.56 6.88
C LEU A 54 -13.52 -18.49 8.40
N ASP A 55 -14.77 -18.39 8.81
CA ASP A 55 -15.20 -17.98 10.15
C ASP A 55 -16.31 -18.88 10.68
N ILE A 56 -16.17 -19.33 11.93
CA ILE A 56 -17.26 -20.00 12.67
C ILE A 56 -18.16 -18.91 13.26
N ASP A 57 -19.42 -18.88 12.82
CA ASP A 57 -20.33 -17.79 13.12
C ASP A 57 -20.49 -17.53 14.62
N ASN A 58 -20.38 -16.26 15.02
CA ASN A 58 -20.48 -15.78 16.39
C ASN A 58 -19.57 -16.50 17.39
N ALA A 59 -18.45 -17.04 16.93
CA ALA A 59 -17.55 -17.88 17.72
C ALA A 59 -18.24 -19.08 18.40
N ASN A 60 -19.39 -19.52 17.89
CA ASN A 60 -20.19 -20.58 18.49
C ASN A 60 -19.66 -21.96 18.07
N VAL A 61 -18.70 -22.52 18.82
CA VAL A 61 -18.09 -23.82 18.53
C VAL A 61 -19.02 -24.98 18.93
N ALA A 62 -20.07 -25.17 18.14
CA ALA A 62 -21.07 -26.23 18.31
C ALA A 62 -21.40 -26.88 16.95
N VAL A 63 -21.82 -28.16 16.98
CA VAL A 63 -22.25 -28.86 15.78
C VAL A 63 -23.47 -28.15 15.17
N GLY A 64 -23.43 -27.91 13.86
CA GLY A 64 -24.49 -27.24 13.11
C GLY A 64 -24.37 -25.71 13.05
N THR A 65 -23.40 -25.11 13.77
CA THR A 65 -23.10 -23.68 13.60
C THR A 65 -22.71 -23.39 12.17
N THR A 66 -23.23 -22.31 11.60
CA THR A 66 -22.89 -21.89 10.23
C THR A 66 -21.40 -21.52 10.14
N VAL A 67 -20.74 -21.96 9.07
CA VAL A 67 -19.41 -21.46 8.70
C VAL A 67 -19.57 -20.52 7.51
N LYS A 68 -18.97 -19.34 7.60
CA LYS A 68 -19.16 -18.22 6.67
C LYS A 68 -17.80 -17.57 6.35
N ILE A 69 -17.82 -16.50 5.57
CA ILE A 69 -16.69 -15.57 5.49
C ILE A 69 -16.98 -14.30 6.29
N TRP A 70 -16.01 -13.81 7.05
CA TRP A 70 -16.17 -12.63 7.88
C TRP A 70 -14.89 -11.80 7.99
N ASP A 71 -15.05 -10.54 8.38
CA ASP A 71 -13.95 -9.63 8.66
C ASP A 71 -13.03 -10.21 9.75
N TYR A 72 -11.74 -9.89 9.71
CA TYR A 72 -10.80 -10.36 10.72
C TYR A 72 -11.18 -9.86 12.12
N THR A 73 -11.36 -10.78 13.06
CA THR A 73 -11.77 -10.46 14.43
C THR A 73 -10.65 -10.68 15.46
N GLY A 74 -9.58 -11.37 15.07
CA GLY A 74 -8.50 -11.77 16.00
C GLY A 74 -8.84 -12.96 16.90
N TYR A 75 -10.06 -13.51 16.82
CA TYR A 75 -10.44 -14.71 17.57
C TYR A 75 -9.98 -15.99 16.88
N ASP A 76 -9.68 -17.02 17.68
CA ASP A 76 -9.16 -18.31 17.19
C ASP A 76 -10.14 -19.04 16.25
N VAL A 77 -11.44 -18.70 16.26
CA VAL A 77 -12.49 -19.26 15.40
C VAL A 77 -12.32 -18.96 13.90
N GLN A 78 -11.32 -18.17 13.54
CA GLN A 78 -10.88 -17.90 12.17
C GLN A 78 -9.61 -18.65 11.77
N ILE A 79 -9.08 -19.49 12.67
CA ILE A 79 -7.86 -20.27 12.45
C ILE A 79 -8.22 -21.73 12.17
N TRP A 80 -7.74 -22.21 11.03
CA TRP A 80 -8.02 -23.54 10.53
C TRP A 80 -6.74 -24.34 10.27
N THR A 81 -6.82 -25.65 10.42
CA THR A 81 -5.75 -26.59 10.05
C THR A 81 -6.25 -27.53 8.97
N VAL A 82 -5.33 -28.19 8.27
CA VAL A 82 -5.66 -29.12 7.19
C VAL A 82 -5.26 -30.52 7.61
N GLY A 83 -6.24 -31.41 7.79
CA GLY A 83 -6.02 -32.81 8.12
C GLY A 83 -6.08 -33.69 6.88
N GLN A 84 -5.05 -34.49 6.62
CA GLN A 84 -5.06 -35.46 5.51
C GLN A 84 -5.89 -36.69 5.89
N ASN A 85 -6.70 -37.18 4.95
CA ASN A 85 -7.49 -38.39 5.07
C ASN A 85 -6.79 -39.56 4.36
N SER A 86 -7.09 -40.81 4.74
CA SER A 86 -6.47 -42.02 4.17
C SER A 86 -6.79 -42.24 2.69
N ASN A 87 -7.91 -41.68 2.20
CA ASN A 87 -8.36 -41.76 0.81
C ASN A 87 -7.77 -40.67 -0.10
N GLY A 88 -6.78 -39.91 0.36
CA GLY A 88 -6.13 -38.84 -0.41
C GLY A 88 -6.93 -37.54 -0.49
N THR A 89 -8.05 -37.44 0.22
CA THR A 89 -8.74 -36.16 0.46
C THR A 89 -8.22 -35.48 1.74
N TYR A 90 -8.75 -34.31 2.04
CA TYR A 90 -8.38 -33.51 3.19
C TYR A 90 -9.63 -32.97 3.90
N SER A 91 -9.48 -32.65 5.18
CA SER A 91 -10.50 -31.99 6.00
C SER A 91 -9.99 -30.62 6.44
N LEU A 92 -10.85 -29.59 6.40
CA LEU A 92 -10.59 -28.29 7.03
C LEU A 92 -11.04 -28.35 8.49
N LEU A 93 -10.10 -28.32 9.42
CA LEU A 93 -10.32 -28.54 10.85
C LEU A 93 -10.22 -27.23 11.62
N TYR A 94 -11.11 -27.01 12.58
CA TYR A 94 -10.98 -25.88 13.50
C TYR A 94 -9.71 -26.04 14.35
N ALA A 95 -8.81 -25.06 14.34
CA ALA A 95 -7.51 -25.18 15.01
C ALA A 95 -7.62 -25.33 16.53
N GLY A 96 -8.60 -24.67 17.16
CA GLY A 96 -8.82 -24.75 18.61
C GLY A 96 -9.37 -26.11 19.08
N ASN A 97 -10.01 -26.88 18.19
CA ASN A 97 -10.45 -28.24 18.48
C ASN A 97 -10.61 -29.05 17.17
N PRO A 98 -9.58 -29.83 16.77
CA PRO A 98 -9.56 -30.57 15.51
C PRO A 98 -10.60 -31.70 15.37
N ARG A 99 -11.44 -31.93 16.40
CA ARG A 99 -12.63 -32.77 16.28
C ARG A 99 -13.71 -32.13 15.42
N TYR A 100 -13.68 -30.82 15.27
CA TYR A 100 -14.61 -30.08 14.43
C TYR A 100 -14.00 -29.77 13.06
N CYS A 101 -14.81 -29.88 12.02
CA CYS A 101 -14.42 -29.58 10.66
C CYS A 101 -15.53 -28.87 9.87
N LEU A 102 -15.15 -28.25 8.76
CA LEU A 102 -16.09 -27.73 7.77
C LEU A 102 -16.76 -28.90 7.05
N GLY A 103 -18.09 -28.90 7.05
CA GLY A 103 -18.92 -29.80 6.24
C GLY A 103 -20.09 -29.07 5.60
N PHE A 104 -20.78 -29.75 4.69
CA PHE A 104 -22.03 -29.29 4.12
C PHE A 104 -23.18 -30.23 4.48
N ARG A 105 -24.30 -29.67 4.96
CA ARG A 105 -25.57 -30.38 5.13
C ARG A 105 -26.63 -29.73 4.26
N GLY A 106 -27.02 -30.41 3.18
CA GLY A 106 -27.77 -29.79 2.10
C GLY A 106 -26.97 -28.63 1.49
N SER A 107 -27.57 -27.45 1.40
CA SER A 107 -26.91 -26.24 0.86
C SER A 107 -26.17 -25.40 1.90
N ARG A 108 -26.14 -25.82 3.18
CA ARG A 108 -25.56 -25.04 4.27
C ARG A 108 -24.17 -25.56 4.64
N ALA A 109 -23.20 -24.66 4.65
CA ALA A 109 -21.90 -24.91 5.25
C ALA A 109 -21.99 -24.77 6.77
N ILE A 110 -21.54 -25.79 7.49
CA ILE A 110 -21.65 -25.86 8.94
C ILE A 110 -20.39 -26.48 9.56
N LEU A 111 -20.20 -26.19 10.83
CA LEU A 111 -19.24 -26.85 11.69
C LEU A 111 -19.82 -28.18 12.11
N GLU A 112 -19.12 -29.29 11.85
CA GLU A 112 -19.56 -30.63 12.24
C GLU A 112 -18.46 -31.38 12.96
N LEU A 113 -18.82 -32.45 13.67
CA LEU A 113 -17.83 -33.41 14.12
C LEU A 113 -17.26 -34.14 12.90
N ARG A 114 -15.94 -34.31 12.91
CA ARG A 114 -15.22 -35.04 11.87
C ARG A 114 -15.67 -36.49 11.85
N ASP A 115 -16.26 -36.89 10.73
CA ASP A 115 -16.65 -38.25 10.42
C ASP A 115 -15.97 -38.68 9.12
N PRO A 116 -15.01 -39.62 9.15
CA PRO A 116 -14.35 -40.14 7.95
C PRO A 116 -15.30 -40.79 6.93
N LYS A 117 -16.56 -41.07 7.31
CA LYS A 117 -17.59 -41.61 6.42
C LYS A 117 -18.46 -40.52 5.78
N ASN A 118 -18.32 -39.25 6.18
CA ASN A 118 -19.10 -38.15 5.62
C ASN A 118 -18.34 -37.47 4.48
N PRO A 119 -18.66 -37.76 3.21
CA PRO A 119 -17.91 -37.22 2.09
C PRO A 119 -18.16 -35.72 1.87
N MET A 120 -19.16 -35.12 2.53
CA MET A 120 -19.40 -33.68 2.50
C MET A 120 -18.42 -32.89 3.40
N GLN A 121 -17.55 -33.58 4.14
CA GLN A 121 -16.46 -33.00 4.94
C GLN A 121 -15.09 -33.11 4.22
N GLU A 122 -15.07 -33.72 3.03
CA GLU A 122 -13.84 -34.03 2.30
C GLU A 122 -13.58 -33.05 1.15
N TRP A 123 -12.30 -32.71 0.98
CA TRP A 123 -11.85 -31.72 0.01
C TRP A 123 -10.62 -32.23 -0.74
N LYS A 124 -10.59 -32.03 -2.05
CA LYS A 124 -9.39 -32.11 -2.88
C LYS A 124 -8.86 -30.71 -3.12
N PHE A 125 -7.56 -30.54 -2.88
CA PHE A 125 -6.88 -29.27 -3.04
C PHE A 125 -6.10 -29.28 -4.35
N ALA A 126 -6.29 -28.25 -5.17
CA ALA A 126 -5.44 -28.01 -6.34
C ALA A 126 -4.81 -26.61 -6.22
N ALA A 127 -3.49 -26.55 -6.21
CA ALA A 127 -2.75 -25.29 -6.18
C ALA A 127 -3.02 -24.50 -7.48
N THR A 128 -3.30 -23.21 -7.37
CA THR A 128 -3.61 -22.38 -8.53
C THR A 128 -2.40 -21.64 -9.11
N GLY A 129 -1.29 -21.59 -8.38
CA GLY A 129 -0.14 -20.75 -8.74
C GLY A 129 -0.42 -19.26 -8.46
N GLN A 130 0.61 -18.57 -7.96
CA GLN A 130 0.61 -17.26 -7.29
C GLN A 130 -0.46 -17.08 -6.18
N PRO A 131 -0.05 -16.70 -4.95
CA PRO A 131 -0.97 -16.58 -3.81
C PRO A 131 -1.98 -15.42 -3.91
N TYR A 132 -1.98 -14.67 -5.03
CA TYR A 132 -2.89 -13.56 -5.29
C TYR A 132 -3.15 -13.47 -6.80
N ASP A 133 -4.41 -13.54 -7.22
CA ASP A 133 -4.80 -13.00 -8.51
C ASP A 133 -4.72 -11.46 -8.41
N TYR A 134 -3.90 -10.85 -9.26
CA TYR A 134 -3.82 -9.39 -9.37
C TYR A 134 -4.13 -8.93 -10.79
N LEU A 135 -4.76 -7.77 -10.88
CA LEU A 135 -4.93 -7.03 -12.12
C LEU A 135 -3.64 -6.25 -12.40
N SER A 136 -3.02 -6.53 -13.54
CA SER A 136 -1.90 -5.73 -14.05
C SER A 136 -2.42 -4.67 -15.03
N ILE A 137 -2.01 -3.41 -14.82
CA ILE A 137 -2.27 -2.28 -15.71
C ILE A 137 -0.94 -1.58 -15.99
N THR A 138 -0.58 -1.49 -17.27
CA THR A 138 0.64 -0.82 -17.68
C THR A 138 0.32 0.53 -18.29
N SER A 139 1.15 1.52 -17.95
CA SER A 139 1.16 2.85 -18.55
C SER A 139 1.60 2.82 -20.03
N ILE A 140 1.33 3.91 -20.75
CA ILE A 140 1.46 4.01 -22.20
C ILE A 140 2.89 3.77 -22.71
N ASN A 141 3.92 4.21 -21.98
CA ASN A 141 5.32 3.95 -22.35
C ASN A 141 5.95 2.81 -21.56
N HIS A 142 5.15 2.01 -20.87
CA HIS A 142 5.59 0.87 -20.08
C HIS A 142 6.60 1.20 -18.97
N ARG A 143 6.62 2.45 -18.45
CA ARG A 143 7.49 2.81 -17.31
C ARG A 143 6.84 2.60 -15.94
N VAL A 144 5.52 2.51 -15.89
CA VAL A 144 4.76 2.23 -14.66
C VAL A 144 3.86 1.03 -14.89
N GLU A 145 3.98 0.01 -14.06
CA GLU A 145 3.04 -1.10 -13.93
C GLU A 145 2.30 -1.01 -12.59
N LEU A 146 0.97 -1.07 -12.62
CA LEU A 146 0.15 -1.23 -11.43
C LEU A 146 -0.18 -2.71 -11.24
N GLN A 147 0.09 -3.26 -10.06
CA GLN A 147 -0.33 -4.59 -9.65
C GLN A 147 -1.35 -4.46 -8.54
N LEU A 148 -2.63 -4.51 -8.90
CA LEU A 148 -3.76 -4.18 -8.03
C LEU A 148 -4.57 -5.43 -7.68
N PRO A 149 -5.30 -5.44 -6.54
CA PRO A 149 -6.26 -6.51 -6.28
C PRO A 149 -7.27 -6.62 -7.44
N SER A 150 -7.50 -7.83 -7.97
CA SER A 150 -8.36 -8.02 -9.15
C SER A 150 -9.78 -7.46 -9.00
N HIS A 151 -10.34 -7.46 -7.78
CA HIS A 151 -11.68 -6.90 -7.52
C HIS A 151 -11.77 -5.38 -7.68
N VAL A 152 -10.65 -4.65 -7.75
CA VAL A 152 -10.65 -3.21 -8.06
C VAL A 152 -11.33 -2.93 -9.40
N SER A 153 -11.29 -3.89 -10.34
CA SER A 153 -12.03 -3.82 -11.62
C SER A 153 -13.56 -3.69 -11.48
N ARG A 154 -14.11 -4.01 -10.30
CA ARG A 154 -15.54 -3.82 -9.99
C ARG A 154 -15.85 -2.42 -9.43
N LEU A 155 -14.82 -1.70 -8.98
CA LEU A 155 -14.92 -0.37 -8.35
C LEU A 155 -14.54 0.75 -9.31
N ILE A 156 -13.49 0.51 -10.11
CA ILE A 156 -12.90 1.50 -11.01
C ILE A 156 -12.75 0.86 -12.39
N SER A 157 -13.13 1.59 -13.43
CA SER A 157 -13.05 1.08 -14.80
C SER A 157 -11.59 0.89 -15.23
N ARG A 158 -11.35 -0.04 -16.15
CA ARG A 158 -10.01 -0.26 -16.70
C ARG A 158 -9.41 1.00 -17.33
N ASN A 159 -10.24 1.83 -17.97
CA ASN A 159 -9.80 3.07 -18.61
C ASN A 159 -9.30 4.09 -17.57
N GLU A 160 -9.98 4.21 -16.44
CA GLU A 160 -9.54 5.07 -15.33
C GLU A 160 -8.24 4.55 -14.70
N LEU A 161 -8.08 3.24 -14.55
CA LEU A 161 -6.83 2.66 -14.05
C LEU A 161 -5.66 2.89 -15.03
N VAL A 162 -5.89 2.79 -16.34
CA VAL A 162 -4.89 3.13 -17.36
C VAL A 162 -4.55 4.62 -17.30
N LEU A 163 -5.55 5.49 -17.15
CA LEU A 163 -5.34 6.93 -16.99
C LEU A 163 -4.50 7.22 -15.73
N TRP A 164 -4.78 6.54 -14.61
CA TRP A 164 -3.99 6.67 -13.40
C TRP A 164 -2.54 6.19 -13.58
N ALA A 165 -2.32 5.04 -14.23
CA ALA A 165 -0.97 4.57 -14.56
C ALA A 165 -0.19 5.59 -15.40
N ASN A 166 -0.84 6.22 -16.40
CA ASN A 166 -0.23 7.25 -17.24
C ASN A 166 0.10 8.54 -16.45
N ARG A 167 -0.77 8.91 -15.50
CA ARG A 167 -0.52 10.03 -14.58
C ARG A 167 0.68 9.75 -13.68
N LEU A 168 0.79 8.54 -13.13
CA LEU A 168 1.96 8.14 -12.35
C LEU A 168 3.24 8.09 -13.19
N GLU A 169 3.18 7.68 -14.45
CA GLU A 169 4.33 7.77 -15.38
C GLU A 169 4.75 9.23 -15.63
N THR A 170 3.78 10.13 -15.76
CA THR A 170 4.01 11.57 -15.89
C THR A 170 4.61 12.16 -14.60
N ALA A 171 4.13 11.72 -13.43
CA ALA A 171 4.68 12.09 -12.14
C ALA A 171 6.14 11.62 -12.03
N TYR A 172 6.42 10.36 -12.34
CA TYR A 172 7.77 9.79 -12.29
C TYR A 172 8.76 10.58 -13.16
N SER A 173 8.33 10.98 -14.36
CA SER A 173 9.10 11.85 -15.25
C SER A 173 9.35 13.24 -14.65
N SER A 174 8.40 13.75 -13.87
CA SER A 174 8.52 15.05 -13.20
C SER A 174 9.44 14.99 -11.97
N PHE A 175 9.41 13.90 -11.20
CA PHE A 175 10.42 13.66 -10.16
C PHE A 175 11.84 13.63 -10.77
N TYR A 176 12.01 12.95 -11.92
CA TYR A 176 13.28 12.97 -12.65
C TYR A 176 13.66 14.37 -13.10
N GLU A 177 12.73 15.15 -13.68
CA GLU A 177 13.02 16.51 -14.12
C GLU A 177 13.47 17.41 -12.96
N LEU A 178 12.78 17.35 -11.82
CA LEU A 178 13.12 18.14 -10.64
C LEU A 178 14.49 17.75 -10.09
N THR A 179 14.77 16.45 -9.97
CA THR A 179 15.95 15.96 -9.26
C THR A 179 17.19 15.82 -10.13
N GLY A 180 17.01 15.63 -11.44
CA GLY A 180 18.08 15.24 -12.37
C GLY A 180 18.51 13.78 -12.23
N TYR A 181 17.91 13.01 -11.33
CA TYR A 181 18.26 11.63 -11.02
C TYR A 181 17.14 10.68 -11.42
N LEU A 182 17.46 9.67 -12.24
CA LEU A 182 16.52 8.61 -12.62
C LEU A 182 16.92 7.31 -11.93
N PRO A 183 16.21 6.84 -10.88
CA PRO A 183 16.62 5.67 -10.13
C PRO A 183 16.42 4.35 -10.90
N PHE A 184 15.37 4.27 -11.73
CA PHE A 184 15.02 3.06 -12.49
C PHE A 184 14.46 3.42 -13.88
N SER A 185 14.57 2.49 -14.84
CA SER A 185 13.96 2.63 -16.17
C SER A 185 12.43 2.56 -16.13
N ASP A 186 11.93 1.75 -15.20
CA ASP A 186 10.53 1.39 -14.99
C ASP A 186 10.31 1.10 -13.50
N ILE A 187 9.08 1.27 -13.03
CA ILE A 187 8.67 1.03 -11.65
C ILE A 187 7.34 0.25 -11.59
N VAL A 188 7.14 -0.42 -10.47
CA VAL A 188 5.92 -1.18 -10.17
C VAL A 188 5.25 -0.60 -8.94
N VAL A 189 3.94 -0.33 -9.01
CA VAL A 189 3.09 -0.07 -7.84
C VAL A 189 2.42 -1.38 -7.44
N GLU A 190 3.00 -2.07 -6.47
CA GLU A 190 2.49 -3.32 -5.91
C GLU A 190 1.51 -3.03 -4.78
N ALA A 191 0.23 -3.36 -4.98
CA ALA A 191 -0.80 -3.12 -3.96
C ALA A 191 -1.84 -4.23 -3.79
N TYR A 192 -1.54 -5.43 -4.29
CA TYR A 192 -2.39 -6.60 -4.13
C TYR A 192 -2.13 -7.40 -2.84
N LYS A 193 -1.08 -7.05 -2.09
CA LYS A 193 -0.69 -7.69 -0.83
C LYS A 193 -0.96 -6.76 0.36
N SER A 194 -1.33 -7.36 1.49
CA SER A 194 -1.34 -6.65 2.78
C SER A 194 0.04 -6.70 3.43
N SER A 195 0.42 -5.63 4.11
CA SER A 195 1.61 -5.53 4.93
C SER A 195 1.56 -6.52 6.08
N SER A 196 2.70 -7.14 6.38
CA SER A 196 2.88 -7.94 7.59
C SER A 196 3.10 -7.08 8.84
N ARG A 197 3.30 -5.77 8.68
CA ARG A 197 3.51 -4.82 9.77
C ARG A 197 2.22 -4.04 10.05
N PRO A 198 1.73 -3.99 11.30
CA PRO A 198 0.58 -3.17 11.66
C PRO A 198 0.79 -1.71 11.27
N ASN A 199 -0.24 -1.04 10.75
CA ASN A 199 -0.29 0.39 10.43
C ASN A 199 0.70 0.89 9.35
N ARG A 200 1.35 -0.01 8.59
CA ARG A 200 2.17 0.40 7.45
C ARG A 200 1.31 0.53 6.20
N VAL A 201 1.17 1.75 5.68
CA VAL A 201 0.32 2.06 4.52
C VAL A 201 1.07 1.99 3.19
N GLY A 202 2.33 2.42 3.15
CA GLY A 202 3.20 2.39 1.99
C GLY A 202 4.66 2.21 2.39
N TRP A 203 5.48 1.71 1.47
CA TRP A 203 6.93 1.68 1.60
C TRP A 203 7.62 1.38 0.27
N VAL A 204 8.90 1.76 0.20
CA VAL A 204 9.85 1.33 -0.84
C VAL A 204 11.06 0.63 -0.20
N ILE A 205 11.76 -0.19 -0.98
CA ILE A 205 12.97 -0.90 -0.54
C ILE A 205 14.16 -0.39 -1.37
N PRO A 206 15.29 -0.01 -0.73
CA PRO A 206 16.49 0.41 -1.46
C PRO A 206 16.91 -0.60 -2.52
N GLY A 207 17.15 -0.13 -3.75
CA GLY A 207 17.58 -0.97 -4.87
C GLY A 207 16.46 -1.75 -5.56
N GLN A 208 15.20 -1.57 -5.15
CA GLN A 208 14.04 -2.14 -5.83
C GLN A 208 13.25 -1.04 -6.53
N ASN A 209 12.74 -1.34 -7.72
CA ASN A 209 11.86 -0.46 -8.48
C ASN A 209 10.38 -0.58 -8.08
N ILE A 210 10.12 -1.03 -6.84
CA ILE A 210 8.77 -1.38 -6.37
C ILE A 210 8.34 -0.39 -5.30
N ILE A 211 7.19 0.24 -5.54
CA ILE A 211 6.39 0.95 -4.56
C ILE A 211 5.37 -0.03 -4.01
N HIS A 212 5.46 -0.35 -2.72
CA HIS A 212 4.48 -1.19 -2.06
C HIS A 212 3.44 -0.31 -1.37
N ILE A 213 2.17 -0.59 -1.60
CA ILE A 213 1.05 0.03 -0.89
C ILE A 213 0.21 -1.09 -0.28
N ASP A 214 -0.12 -0.98 1.00
CA ASP A 214 -0.95 -1.97 1.66
C ASP A 214 -2.32 -2.06 0.97
N ARG A 215 -2.71 -3.27 0.58
CA ARG A 215 -3.99 -3.54 -0.08
C ARG A 215 -5.20 -2.96 0.66
N SER A 216 -5.25 -3.13 1.99
CA SER A 216 -6.39 -2.72 2.80
C SER A 216 -6.49 -1.20 2.92
N PHE A 217 -5.36 -0.50 2.73
CA PHE A 217 -5.30 0.95 2.62
C PHE A 217 -5.63 1.44 1.20
N LEU A 218 -5.06 0.83 0.15
CA LEU A 218 -5.22 1.34 -1.21
C LEU A 218 -6.67 1.27 -1.71
N VAL A 219 -7.38 0.17 -1.45
CA VAL A 219 -8.73 -0.03 -2.03
C VAL A 219 -9.72 1.06 -1.59
N PRO A 220 -9.81 1.44 -0.30
CA PRO A 220 -10.57 2.60 0.13
C PRO A 220 -10.08 3.92 -0.50
N GLU A 221 -8.78 4.15 -0.59
CA GLU A 221 -8.21 5.38 -1.17
C GLU A 221 -8.52 5.52 -2.66
N LEU A 222 -8.52 4.42 -3.41
CA LEU A 222 -8.95 4.39 -4.81
C LEU A 222 -10.41 4.80 -4.97
N THR A 223 -11.27 4.42 -4.02
CA THR A 223 -12.68 4.86 -4.01
C THR A 223 -12.79 6.37 -3.76
N LYS A 224 -11.96 6.94 -2.88
CA LYS A 224 -11.90 8.41 -2.68
C LYS A 224 -11.37 9.12 -3.93
N MET A 225 -10.31 8.58 -4.53
CA MET A 225 -9.69 9.12 -5.75
C MET A 225 -10.70 9.18 -6.90
N HIS A 226 -11.51 8.12 -7.09
CA HIS A 226 -12.57 8.08 -8.10
C HIS A 226 -13.63 9.19 -7.91
N GLN A 227 -13.83 9.69 -6.69
CA GLN A 227 -14.78 10.77 -6.39
C GLN A 227 -14.19 12.17 -6.57
N ARG A 228 -12.89 12.29 -6.88
CA ARG A 228 -12.17 13.56 -6.96
C ARG A 228 -11.65 13.81 -8.36
N ASP A 229 -11.86 15.02 -8.85
CA ASP A 229 -11.38 15.41 -10.16
C ASP A 229 -9.85 15.48 -10.18
N ASN A 230 -9.25 14.81 -11.17
CA ASN A 230 -7.82 14.81 -11.43
C ASN A 230 -6.94 14.42 -10.22
N ASP A 231 -7.43 13.54 -9.32
CA ASP A 231 -6.62 13.01 -8.21
C ASP A 231 -5.60 11.97 -8.72
N TRP A 232 -4.33 12.17 -8.34
CA TRP A 232 -3.19 11.32 -8.75
C TRP A 232 -2.77 10.34 -7.65
N ASN A 233 -3.51 10.29 -6.55
CA ASN A 233 -3.29 9.51 -5.34
C ASN A 233 -2.05 9.95 -4.53
N PHE A 234 -2.29 10.59 -3.39
CA PHE A 234 -1.23 11.13 -2.53
C PHE A 234 -0.21 10.05 -2.10
N CYS A 235 -0.68 8.89 -1.62
CA CYS A 235 0.19 7.84 -1.14
C CYS A 235 1.11 7.30 -2.25
N ALA A 236 0.59 7.05 -3.45
CA ALA A 236 1.40 6.60 -4.57
C ALA A 236 2.48 7.62 -4.96
N LEU A 237 2.16 8.91 -4.96
CA LEU A 237 3.13 9.98 -5.23
C LEU A 237 4.18 10.11 -4.11
N HIS A 238 3.75 9.99 -2.85
CA HIS A 238 4.61 10.09 -1.68
C HIS A 238 5.63 8.94 -1.66
N GLU A 239 5.19 7.70 -1.86
CA GLU A 239 6.10 6.57 -1.90
C GLU A 239 7.01 6.61 -3.15
N MET A 240 6.50 7.11 -4.28
CA MET A 240 7.29 7.31 -5.49
C MET A 240 8.45 8.28 -5.24
N GLY A 241 8.24 9.37 -4.49
CA GLY A 241 9.29 10.32 -4.21
C GLY A 241 10.45 9.72 -3.41
N HIS A 242 10.20 8.74 -2.53
CA HIS A 242 11.27 8.03 -1.82
C HIS A 242 12.24 7.28 -2.74
N LEU A 243 11.78 6.80 -3.92
CA LEU A 243 12.67 6.18 -4.90
C LEU A 243 13.81 7.13 -5.33
N PHE A 244 13.59 8.44 -5.23
CA PHE A 244 14.55 9.49 -5.61
C PHE A 244 15.44 9.95 -4.43
N ASP A 245 15.37 9.32 -3.25
CA ASP A 245 16.12 9.75 -2.05
C ASP A 245 17.26 8.81 -1.66
N PHE A 246 17.23 7.54 -2.06
CA PHE A 246 18.21 6.57 -1.61
C PHE A 246 19.65 6.94 -2.02
N GLY A 247 20.52 7.13 -1.03
CA GLY A 247 21.92 7.49 -1.24
C GLY A 247 22.14 8.94 -1.73
N MET A 248 21.09 9.75 -1.83
CA MET A 248 21.19 11.08 -2.42
C MET A 248 21.64 12.15 -1.40
N PRO A 249 22.32 13.23 -1.84
CA PRO A 249 22.79 14.29 -0.95
C PRO A 249 21.67 15.15 -0.36
N TRP A 250 20.50 15.22 -0.99
CA TRP A 250 19.32 15.92 -0.45
C TRP A 250 18.55 15.08 0.57
N ASN A 251 18.89 13.80 0.77
CA ASN A 251 18.18 12.95 1.70
C ASN A 251 18.64 13.17 3.16
N PHE A 252 18.32 14.36 3.70
CA PHE A 252 18.52 14.71 5.10
C PHE A 252 17.25 14.53 5.94
N GLU A 253 16.07 14.61 5.32
CA GLU A 253 14.78 14.28 5.93
C GLU A 253 13.87 13.66 4.84
N PRO A 254 13.83 12.32 4.73
CA PRO A 254 13.24 11.65 3.57
C PRO A 254 11.74 11.91 3.41
N GLU A 255 10.99 11.99 4.52
CA GLU A 255 9.55 12.14 4.51
C GLU A 255 9.16 13.57 4.07
N MET A 256 9.85 14.59 4.58
CA MET A 256 9.67 15.96 4.12
C MET A 256 10.08 16.12 2.66
N MET A 257 11.20 15.51 2.27
CA MET A 257 11.73 15.64 0.91
C MET A 257 10.79 15.02 -0.11
N THR A 258 10.17 13.87 0.22
CA THR A 258 9.20 13.25 -0.68
C THR A 258 7.96 14.12 -0.87
N ASP A 259 7.43 14.72 0.19
CA ASP A 259 6.29 15.63 0.11
C ASP A 259 6.60 16.93 -0.65
N LEU A 260 7.82 17.46 -0.53
CA LEU A 260 8.27 18.60 -1.32
C LEU A 260 8.29 18.27 -2.83
N LYS A 261 8.82 17.11 -3.21
CA LYS A 261 8.86 16.68 -4.62
C LYS A 261 7.45 16.34 -5.14
N LEU A 262 6.59 15.76 -4.30
CA LEU A 262 5.17 15.55 -4.61
C LEU A 262 4.48 16.88 -4.93
N ALA A 263 4.71 17.92 -4.13
CA ALA A 263 4.12 19.23 -4.36
C ALA A 263 4.53 19.83 -5.71
N TYR A 264 5.79 19.64 -6.15
CA TYR A 264 6.24 20.01 -7.49
C TYR A 264 5.43 19.31 -8.58
N VAL A 265 5.19 18.01 -8.45
CA VAL A 265 4.38 17.24 -9.41
C VAL A 265 2.96 17.81 -9.48
N LEU A 266 2.33 18.05 -8.32
CA LEU A 266 0.97 18.58 -8.30
C LEU A 266 0.89 19.95 -8.96
N GLU A 267 1.75 20.90 -8.55
CA GLU A 267 1.75 22.27 -9.05
C GLU A 267 1.99 22.32 -10.56
N LYS A 268 2.94 21.53 -11.05
CA LYS A 268 3.28 21.48 -12.48
C LYS A 268 2.13 21.00 -13.37
N HIS A 269 1.36 20.02 -12.91
CA HIS A 269 0.33 19.37 -13.72
C HIS A 269 -1.09 19.83 -13.40
N GLY A 270 -1.26 20.76 -12.45
CA GLY A 270 -2.58 21.08 -11.90
C GLY A 270 -3.29 19.82 -11.38
N ALA A 271 -2.51 18.86 -10.87
CA ALA A 271 -3.01 17.59 -10.37
C ALA A 271 -3.55 17.77 -8.94
N ALA A 272 -4.54 16.96 -8.59
CA ALA A 272 -5.08 16.90 -7.25
C ALA A 272 -4.44 15.75 -6.46
N ALA A 273 -4.36 15.94 -5.16
CA ALA A 273 -4.16 14.84 -4.21
C ALA A 273 -4.74 15.24 -2.85
N SER A 274 -4.86 14.26 -1.97
CA SER A 274 -5.19 14.53 -0.57
C SER A 274 -4.47 13.55 0.35
N PRO A 275 -3.82 14.03 1.41
CA PRO A 275 -3.42 13.17 2.52
C PRO A 275 -4.62 12.38 3.06
N SER A 276 -4.35 11.18 3.57
CA SER A 276 -5.36 10.20 4.00
C SER A 276 -6.19 10.67 5.21
N GLU A 277 -5.66 11.61 5.97
CA GLU A 277 -6.24 12.29 7.12
C GLU A 277 -7.51 13.07 6.76
N PHE A 278 -7.67 13.42 5.48
CA PHE A 278 -8.81 14.18 5.00
C PHE A 278 -9.91 13.27 4.42
N SER A 279 -11.15 13.75 4.55
CA SER A 279 -12.33 13.06 4.00
C SER A 279 -12.33 13.05 2.47
N ALA A 280 -13.16 12.18 1.87
CA ALA A 280 -13.28 12.08 0.41
C ALA A 280 -13.61 13.42 -0.27
N GLY A 281 -14.39 14.29 0.37
CA GLY A 281 -14.78 15.59 -0.16
C GLY A 281 -13.72 16.70 -0.04
N THR A 282 -12.55 16.40 0.54
CA THR A 282 -11.45 17.36 0.67
C THR A 282 -10.26 16.88 -0.14
N PHE A 283 -9.78 17.74 -1.04
CA PHE A 283 -8.61 17.52 -1.88
C PHE A 283 -7.97 18.85 -2.27
N PHE A 284 -6.73 18.81 -2.72
CA PHE A 284 -5.92 20.00 -2.97
C PHE A 284 -5.32 19.92 -4.37
N VAL A 285 -5.48 20.99 -5.14
CA VAL A 285 -5.06 21.06 -6.55
C VAL A 285 -3.79 21.90 -6.67
N GLY A 286 -2.77 21.36 -7.32
CA GLY A 286 -1.55 22.11 -7.58
C GLY A 286 -0.87 22.61 -6.31
N ALA A 287 -0.59 23.92 -6.27
CA ALA A 287 0.04 24.58 -5.11
C ALA A 287 -0.83 24.54 -3.83
N ASP A 288 -2.14 24.27 -3.94
CA ASP A 288 -3.04 24.22 -2.77
C ASP A 288 -2.68 23.10 -1.79
N ILE A 289 -1.86 22.13 -2.17
CA ILE A 289 -1.37 21.09 -1.24
C ILE A 289 -0.63 21.70 -0.04
N ALA A 290 -0.04 22.89 -0.19
CA ALA A 290 0.53 23.67 0.91
C ALA A 290 -0.50 23.96 2.01
N GLN A 291 -1.78 24.11 1.67
CA GLN A 291 -2.86 24.30 2.66
C GLN A 291 -3.09 23.02 3.46
N ALA A 292 -2.98 21.84 2.84
CA ALA A 292 -3.09 20.56 3.53
C ALA A 292 -2.01 20.45 4.62
N TYR A 293 -0.76 20.72 4.25
CA TYR A 293 0.36 20.72 5.17
C TYR A 293 0.21 21.76 6.28
N GLY A 294 -0.27 22.97 5.96
CA GLY A 294 -0.57 23.99 6.98
C GLY A 294 -1.63 23.56 8.00
N ARG A 295 -2.65 22.79 7.57
CA ARG A 295 -3.71 22.28 8.47
C ARG A 295 -3.25 21.10 9.33
N LEU A 296 -2.29 20.31 8.84
CA LEU A 296 -1.71 19.17 9.56
C LEU A 296 -0.48 19.56 10.41
N ALA A 297 0.10 20.72 10.16
CA ALA A 297 1.26 21.22 10.88
C ALA A 297 0.88 21.66 12.31
N SER A 298 1.69 21.24 13.27
CA SER A 298 1.85 21.97 14.53
C SER A 298 2.90 23.09 14.36
N ASP A 299 3.01 23.99 15.33
CA ASP A 299 4.09 25.00 15.34
C ASP A 299 5.46 24.32 15.36
N PHE A 300 6.09 24.22 14.17
CA PHE A 300 7.33 23.48 14.01
C PHE A 300 8.55 24.24 14.55
N SER A 301 8.39 25.51 14.93
CA SER A 301 9.43 26.30 15.60
C SER A 301 9.68 25.82 17.04
N VAL A 302 8.67 25.20 17.66
CA VAL A 302 8.75 24.64 19.02
C VAL A 302 9.23 23.20 18.98
N GLN A 303 8.57 22.36 18.17
CA GLN A 303 8.87 20.94 18.02
C GLN A 303 8.79 20.54 16.56
N TYR A 304 9.81 19.82 16.07
CA TYR A 304 9.85 19.37 14.68
C TYR A 304 8.56 18.63 14.28
N ASN A 305 7.95 19.08 13.20
CA ASN A 305 6.80 18.49 12.55
C ASN A 305 7.07 18.49 11.04
N ILE A 306 6.89 17.33 10.40
CA ILE A 306 7.14 17.13 8.98
C ILE A 306 6.36 18.11 8.11
N PHE A 307 5.04 18.23 8.33
CA PHE A 307 4.16 19.06 7.51
C PHE A 307 4.49 20.55 7.64
N GLY A 308 4.86 21.00 8.85
CA GLY A 308 5.36 22.36 9.06
C GLY A 308 6.67 22.62 8.31
N CYS A 309 7.57 21.64 8.30
CA CYS A 309 8.82 21.71 7.55
C CYS A 309 8.58 21.78 6.03
N VAL A 310 7.76 20.87 5.47
CA VAL A 310 7.38 20.90 4.04
C VAL A 310 6.78 22.26 3.70
N LYS A 311 5.83 22.74 4.52
CA LYS A 311 5.16 24.03 4.31
C LYS A 311 6.15 25.19 4.25
N ARG A 312 7.16 25.21 5.13
CA ARG A 312 8.23 26.24 5.10
C ARG A 312 9.02 26.20 3.79
N PHE A 313 9.37 25.02 3.29
CA PHE A 313 10.05 24.91 1.99
C PHE A 313 9.14 25.33 0.83
N LEU A 314 7.83 25.08 0.91
CA LEU A 314 6.87 25.57 -0.08
C LEU A 314 6.71 27.09 -0.02
N ASP A 315 6.76 27.71 1.16
CA ASP A 315 6.78 29.19 1.30
C ASP A 315 8.04 29.80 0.68
N ILE A 316 9.19 29.15 0.87
CA ILE A 316 10.44 29.54 0.19
C ILE A 316 10.28 29.39 -1.33
N LYS A 317 9.69 28.30 -1.79
CA LYS A 317 9.39 28.06 -3.21
C LYS A 317 8.41 29.10 -3.78
N ASP A 318 7.42 29.57 -3.03
CA ASP A 318 6.53 30.64 -3.47
C ASP A 318 7.30 31.96 -3.65
N PHE A 319 8.37 32.15 -2.88
CA PHE A 319 9.21 33.35 -2.96
C PHE A 319 10.25 33.29 -4.10
N ILE A 320 10.85 32.12 -4.39
CA ILE A 320 11.98 32.01 -5.33
C ILE A 320 11.68 31.20 -6.61
N GLY A 321 10.54 30.52 -6.68
CA GLY A 321 10.18 29.60 -7.75
C GLY A 321 10.86 28.24 -7.68
N TRP A 322 10.49 27.34 -8.59
CA TRP A 322 11.03 25.96 -8.66
C TRP A 322 12.40 25.85 -9.34
N ASP A 323 12.79 26.82 -10.17
CA ASP A 323 14.06 26.74 -10.91
C ASP A 323 15.30 26.69 -10.01
N PRO A 324 15.41 27.49 -8.92
CA PRO A 324 16.49 27.33 -7.95
C PRO A 324 16.51 25.95 -7.29
N PHE A 325 15.34 25.36 -6.99
CA PHE A 325 15.26 24.01 -6.43
C PHE A 325 15.80 22.98 -7.41
N ARG A 326 15.36 23.03 -8.67
CA ARG A 326 15.82 22.13 -9.73
C ARG A 326 17.34 22.22 -9.88
N GLN A 327 17.91 23.42 -9.95
CA GLN A 327 19.36 23.60 -10.02
C GLN A 327 20.09 23.05 -8.79
N THR A 328 19.55 23.26 -7.59
CA THR A 328 20.10 22.67 -6.35
C THR A 328 20.14 21.15 -6.40
N PHE A 329 19.04 20.49 -6.77
CA PHE A 329 19.00 19.04 -6.88
C PHE A 329 20.01 18.53 -7.92
N HIS A 330 20.04 19.12 -9.11
CA HIS A 330 20.92 18.71 -10.20
C HIS A 330 22.40 18.84 -9.79
N THR A 331 22.76 19.95 -9.16
CA THR A 331 24.13 20.16 -8.67
C THR A 331 24.52 19.17 -7.58
N LEU A 332 23.62 18.90 -6.63
CA LEU A 332 23.86 17.88 -5.61
C LEU A 332 24.00 16.48 -6.20
N TYR A 333 23.21 16.15 -7.22
CA TYR A 333 23.30 14.85 -7.90
C TYR A 333 24.69 14.63 -8.51
N HIS A 334 25.30 15.66 -9.08
CA HIS A 334 26.68 15.60 -9.58
C HIS A 334 27.74 15.54 -8.48
N GLN A 335 27.36 15.63 -7.21
CA GLN A 335 28.25 15.61 -6.04
C GLN A 335 27.96 14.43 -5.09
N VAL A 336 27.21 13.41 -5.52
CA VAL A 336 26.81 12.25 -4.67
C VAL A 336 27.99 11.67 -3.87
N ALA A 337 29.15 11.47 -4.51
CA ALA A 337 30.33 10.91 -3.86
C ALA A 337 30.85 11.78 -2.68
N ALA A 338 30.74 13.11 -2.77
CA ALA A 338 31.19 14.03 -1.73
C ALA A 338 30.32 13.97 -0.47
N TYR A 339 29.05 13.54 -0.59
CA TYR A 339 28.09 13.50 0.51
C TYR A 339 27.72 12.08 0.97
N ALA A 340 28.37 11.04 0.45
CA ALA A 340 28.05 9.65 0.76
C ALA A 340 28.11 9.35 2.27
N SER A 341 29.08 9.95 2.98
CA SER A 341 29.26 9.83 4.44
C SER A 341 28.88 11.10 5.21
N ALA A 342 28.28 12.09 4.54
CA ALA A 342 27.91 13.35 5.17
C ALA A 342 26.71 13.17 6.10
N SER A 343 26.72 13.85 7.25
CA SER A 343 25.59 13.88 8.16
C SER A 343 24.39 14.60 7.55
N GLY A 344 23.18 14.34 8.08
CA GLY A 344 21.97 15.03 7.64
C GLY A 344 22.08 16.55 7.78
N ARG A 345 22.81 17.04 8.80
CA ARG A 345 23.11 18.46 8.97
C ARG A 345 23.92 19.04 7.81
N VAL A 346 25.03 18.39 7.43
CA VAL A 346 25.87 18.85 6.33
C VAL A 346 25.09 18.88 5.02
N LYS A 347 24.24 17.87 4.80
CA LYS A 347 23.35 17.77 3.65
C LYS A 347 22.31 18.90 3.62
N LEU A 348 21.64 19.19 4.74
CA LEU A 348 20.69 20.30 4.87
C LEU A 348 21.36 21.66 4.60
N GLU A 349 22.51 21.91 5.25
CA GLU A 349 23.25 23.16 5.09
C GLU A 349 23.69 23.36 3.63
N ALA A 350 24.19 22.31 2.97
CA ALA A 350 24.55 22.35 1.55
C ALA A 350 23.34 22.63 0.65
N PHE A 351 22.19 22.01 0.93
CA PHE A 351 20.97 22.23 0.17
C PHE A 351 20.52 23.70 0.26
N ILE A 352 20.49 24.28 1.46
CA ILE A 352 20.10 25.69 1.67
C ILE A 352 21.12 26.67 1.07
N GLN A 353 22.41 26.36 1.14
CA GLN A 353 23.47 27.18 0.52
C GLN A 353 23.34 27.21 -1.00
N LEU A 354 23.15 26.06 -1.65
CA LEU A 354 22.93 25.99 -3.10
C LEU A 354 21.62 26.67 -3.50
N LEU A 355 20.55 26.50 -2.72
CA LEU A 355 19.29 27.16 -3.00
C LEU A 355 19.40 28.68 -2.87
N SER A 356 20.18 29.16 -1.89
CA SER A 356 20.51 30.58 -1.74
C SER A 356 21.32 31.10 -2.93
N HIS A 357 22.30 30.33 -3.39
CA HIS A 357 23.12 30.66 -4.55
C HIS A 357 22.28 30.80 -5.83
N TYR A 358 21.47 29.78 -6.17
CA TYR A 358 20.67 29.78 -7.40
C TYR A 358 19.49 30.74 -7.38
N SER A 359 18.99 31.12 -6.20
CA SER A 359 17.94 32.14 -6.08
C SER A 359 18.47 33.58 -6.01
N GLY A 360 19.77 33.76 -5.72
CA GLY A 360 20.35 35.08 -5.43
C GLY A 360 19.83 35.70 -4.12
N ARG A 361 19.34 34.89 -3.19
CA ARG A 361 18.75 35.31 -1.90
C ARG A 361 19.42 34.57 -0.74
N ASN A 362 19.63 35.21 0.41
CA ASN A 362 20.05 34.49 1.61
C ASN A 362 18.83 33.80 2.24
N LEU A 363 18.72 32.47 2.07
CA LEU A 363 17.56 31.71 2.56
C LEU A 363 17.73 31.20 3.99
N THR A 364 18.91 31.36 4.59
CA THR A 364 19.12 31.02 6.00
C THR A 364 18.21 31.84 6.91
N ASP A 365 18.00 33.12 6.57
CA ASP A 365 17.17 34.06 7.33
C ASP A 365 15.66 33.83 7.14
N TYR A 366 15.28 32.94 6.22
CA TYR A 366 13.88 32.56 5.98
C TYR A 366 13.40 31.48 6.95
N PHE A 367 14.28 30.94 7.79
CA PHE A 367 13.91 30.13 8.94
C PHE A 367 14.02 31.01 10.18
N SER A 368 12.98 31.02 11.01
CA SER A 368 13.15 31.56 12.36
C SER A 368 14.19 30.74 13.13
N PRO A 369 14.84 31.31 14.16
CA PRO A 369 15.80 30.56 14.97
C PRO A 369 15.22 29.27 15.57
N GLY A 370 13.93 29.26 15.93
CA GLY A 370 13.24 28.09 16.45
C GLY A 370 13.11 26.98 15.40
N GLU A 371 12.66 27.34 14.20
CA GLU A 371 12.49 26.42 13.06
C GLU A 371 13.82 25.81 12.63
N TRP A 372 14.87 26.63 12.51
CA TRP A 372 16.21 26.18 12.16
C TRP A 372 16.76 25.19 13.18
N ASN A 373 16.59 25.49 14.48
CA ASN A 373 17.00 24.58 15.55
C ASN A 373 16.18 23.29 15.58
N ALA A 374 14.88 23.35 15.27
CA ALA A 374 14.02 22.17 15.21
C ALA A 374 14.45 21.21 14.09
N ILE A 375 14.69 21.72 12.87
CA ILE A 375 15.16 20.88 11.76
C ILE A 375 16.57 20.35 12.00
N LEU A 376 17.49 21.17 12.54
CA LEU A 376 18.84 20.70 12.88
C LEU A 376 18.80 19.53 13.86
N ARG A 377 18.02 19.62 14.94
CA ARG A 377 17.85 18.52 15.91
C ARG A 377 17.28 17.25 15.28
N ARG A 378 16.44 17.37 14.25
CA ARG A 378 15.86 16.23 13.54
C ARG A 378 16.90 15.51 12.68
N VAL A 379 17.73 16.25 11.94
CA VAL A 379 18.69 15.71 10.97
C VAL A 379 20.05 15.33 11.58
N THR A 380 20.26 15.62 12.86
CA THR A 380 21.46 15.21 13.63
C THR A 380 21.25 13.93 14.46
N ARG A 381 20.02 13.46 14.60
CA ARG A 381 19.69 12.18 15.24
C ARG A 381 19.80 11.05 14.23
#